data_AF-T1BNL5-F1
#
_entry.id   AF-T1BNL5-F1
#
_cell.length_a   1.000
_cell.length_b   1.000
_cell.length_c   1.000
_cell.angle_alpha   90.00
_cell.angle_beta   90.00
_cell.angle_gamma   90.00
#
_symmetry.space_group_name_H-M   'P 1'
#
loop_
_entity.id
_entity.type
_entity.pdbx_description
1 polymer ?
#
loop_
_entity_poly.entity_id
_entity_poly.type
_entity_poly.pdbx_seq_one_letter_code
_entity_poly.pdbx_strand_id
1 'polypeptide(L)'
;RVRLKLLKSGRLRAVVRLSARRVRVSLVDFDPKGDRVVAMADSSELGEINFPTTSLSSTPAAYLTAYLAGLRAKASGAEAAVLDLGVRRPSAGGRLSAALKGLLDSGVEIPHGEGGFPTADRLAGSHLPKPLPQPLEAYKQQLSSLATRSEGA
;
A
#
# COMPACT_ATOMS: atom_id res chain seq x y z
N ARG A 1 -17.72 -12.75 8.11
CA ARG A 1 -18.28 -12.95 6.75
C ARG A 1 -17.38 -12.39 5.63
N VAL A 2 -16.69 -11.24 5.79
CA VAL A 2 -15.84 -10.64 4.73
C VAL A 2 -14.64 -11.53 4.35
N ARG A 3 -13.84 -11.99 5.33
CA ARG A 3 -12.67 -12.84 5.07
C ARG A 3 -13.00 -14.11 4.27
N LEU A 4 -14.09 -14.81 4.61
CA LEU A 4 -14.53 -16.01 3.87
C LEU A 4 -14.81 -15.71 2.38
N LYS A 5 -15.41 -14.56 2.06
CA LYS A 5 -15.66 -14.18 0.67
C LYS A 5 -14.37 -13.90 -0.09
N LEU A 6 -13.39 -13.27 0.55
CA LEU A 6 -12.08 -13.00 -0.04
C LEU A 6 -11.30 -14.30 -0.29
N LEU A 7 -11.30 -15.23 0.67
CA LEU A 7 -10.61 -16.53 0.52
C LEU A 7 -11.20 -17.38 -0.61
N LYS A 8 -12.53 -17.30 -0.83
CA LYS A 8 -13.18 -17.98 -1.96
C LYS A 8 -12.68 -17.54 -3.33
N SER A 9 -12.04 -16.38 -3.45
CA SER A 9 -11.47 -15.92 -4.73
C SER A 9 -10.24 -16.71 -5.17
N GLY A 10 -9.57 -17.43 -4.26
CA GLY A 10 -8.31 -18.13 -4.55
C GLY A 10 -7.14 -17.21 -4.91
N ARG A 11 -7.29 -15.89 -4.77
CA ARG A 11 -6.27 -14.90 -5.06
C ARG A 11 -5.54 -14.45 -3.79
N LEU A 12 -4.33 -13.92 -3.97
CA LEU A 12 -3.60 -13.23 -2.92
C LEU A 12 -4.45 -12.11 -2.33
N ARG A 13 -4.28 -11.84 -1.04
CA ARG A 13 -4.97 -10.73 -0.37
C ARG A 13 -3.99 -9.59 -0.15
N ALA A 14 -4.29 -8.43 -0.72
CA ALA A 14 -3.60 -7.18 -0.42
C ALA A 14 -4.19 -6.59 0.87
N VAL A 15 -3.60 -6.98 2.00
CA VAL A 15 -4.01 -6.58 3.34
C VAL A 15 -3.48 -5.19 3.65
N VAL A 16 -4.37 -4.19 3.70
CA VAL A 16 -4.03 -2.81 4.07
C VAL A 16 -4.48 -2.56 5.51
N ARG A 17 -3.54 -2.15 6.36
CA ARG A 17 -3.80 -1.82 7.77
C ARG A 17 -3.30 -0.41 8.08
N LEU A 18 -4.24 0.43 8.49
CA LEU A 18 -3.95 1.78 8.98
C LEU A 18 -3.93 1.77 10.50
N SER A 19 -2.88 2.36 11.07
CA SER A 19 -2.85 2.77 12.48
C SER A 19 -2.91 4.29 12.60
N ALA A 20 -2.84 4.81 13.82
CA ALA A 20 -2.76 6.25 14.05
C ALA A 20 -1.45 6.84 13.48
N ARG A 21 -0.35 6.06 13.50
CA ARG A 21 1.01 6.56 13.20
C ARG A 21 1.68 5.93 11.98
N ARG A 22 1.14 4.81 11.48
CA ARG A 22 1.76 3.99 10.43
C ARG A 22 0.73 3.44 9.44
N VAL A 23 1.21 3.12 8.25
CA VAL A 23 0.52 2.31 7.25
C VAL A 23 1.31 1.04 7.03
N ARG A 24 0.63 -0.10 7.01
CA ARG A 24 1.20 -1.40 6.67
C ARG A 24 0.41 -2.03 5.54
N VAL A 25 1.13 -2.52 4.54
CA VAL A 25 0.55 -3.23 3.39
C VAL A 25 1.27 -4.56 3.26
N SER A 26 0.50 -5.64 3.22
CA SER A 26 1.04 -7.00 3.08
C SER A 26 0.25 -7.75 2.03
N LEU A 27 0.92 -8.41 1.09
CA LEU A 27 0.31 -9.35 0.17
C LEU A 27 0.43 -10.75 0.78
N VAL A 28 -0.71 -11.37 1.00
CA VAL A 28 -0.84 -12.57 1.83
C VAL A 28 -1.53 -13.67 1.06
N ASP A 29 -0.87 -14.81 1.01
CA ASP A 29 -1.40 -16.07 0.53
C ASP A 29 -2.03 -16.86 1.67
N PHE A 30 -3.05 -17.65 1.37
CA PHE A 30 -3.69 -18.51 2.36
C PHE A 30 -3.09 -19.92 2.30
N ASP A 31 -2.51 -20.36 3.41
CA ASP A 31 -2.12 -21.76 3.61
C ASP A 31 -2.88 -22.31 4.84
N PRO A 32 -3.38 -23.56 4.81
CA PRO A 32 -4.08 -24.18 5.93
C PRO A 32 -3.29 -24.18 7.25
N LYS A 33 -1.96 -24.17 7.21
CA LYS A 33 -1.08 -24.11 8.38
C LYS A 33 -0.90 -22.68 8.92
N GLY A 34 -1.17 -21.67 8.11
CA GLY A 34 -1.01 -20.26 8.47
C GLY A 34 -0.89 -19.37 7.23
N ASP A 35 -1.35 -18.13 7.33
CA ASP A 35 -1.23 -17.16 6.25
C ASP A 35 0.27 -16.90 5.91
N ARG A 36 0.65 -17.01 4.64
CA ARG A 36 2.03 -16.76 4.15
C ARG A 36 2.13 -15.36 3.56
N VAL A 37 3.06 -14.55 4.04
CA VAL A 37 3.31 -13.21 3.48
C VAL A 37 4.26 -13.32 2.29
N VAL A 38 3.81 -12.88 1.12
CA VAL A 38 4.58 -12.90 -0.13
C VAL A 38 5.40 -11.62 -0.31
N ALA A 39 4.82 -10.49 0.09
CA ALA A 39 5.46 -9.19 0.08
C ALA A 39 4.85 -8.31 1.18
N MET A 40 5.64 -7.41 1.74
CA MET A 40 5.18 -6.46 2.74
C MET A 40 5.94 -5.15 2.62
N ALA A 41 5.28 -4.06 3.01
CA ALA A 41 5.90 -2.79 3.29
C ALA A 41 5.26 -2.11 4.51
N ASP A 42 6.08 -1.43 5.30
CA ASP A 42 5.66 -0.52 6.36
C ASP A 42 6.11 0.90 6.04
N SER A 43 5.26 1.86 6.35
CA SER A 43 5.57 3.29 6.28
C SER A 43 6.85 3.70 7.00
N SER A 44 7.37 2.93 7.97
CA SER A 44 8.71 3.17 8.55
C SER A 44 9.84 3.19 7.57
N GLU A 45 9.75 2.39 6.52
CA GLU A 45 10.79 2.27 5.50
C GLU A 45 10.90 3.54 4.65
N LEU A 46 9.84 4.35 4.59
CA LEU A 46 9.87 5.64 3.88
C LEU A 46 10.88 6.61 4.50
N GLY A 47 11.25 6.44 5.77
CA GLY A 47 12.30 7.25 6.41
C GLY A 47 13.65 7.11 5.72
N GLU A 48 13.94 5.98 5.09
CA GLU A 48 15.21 5.72 4.41
C GLU A 48 15.37 6.51 3.11
N ILE A 49 14.26 6.90 2.49
CA ILE A 49 14.23 7.79 1.31
C ILE A 49 13.98 9.25 1.71
N ASN A 50 14.29 9.61 2.96
CA ASN A 50 14.09 10.97 3.50
C ASN A 50 12.64 11.46 3.42
N PHE A 51 11.67 10.55 3.45
CA PHE A 51 10.27 10.95 3.58
C PHE A 51 10.02 11.47 5.02
N PRO A 52 9.25 12.56 5.20
CA PRO A 52 9.03 13.15 6.52
C PRO A 52 8.44 12.15 7.52
N THR A 53 9.19 11.85 8.59
CA THR A 53 8.80 10.87 9.61
C THR A 53 7.58 11.27 10.43
N THR A 54 7.19 12.54 10.39
CA THR A 54 5.97 13.08 11.00
C THR A 54 4.70 12.77 10.20
N SER A 55 4.83 12.33 8.94
CA SER A 55 3.71 12.11 8.01
C SER A 55 3.51 10.64 7.62
N LEU A 56 3.98 9.68 8.41
CA LEU A 56 4.00 8.26 8.04
C LEU A 56 2.62 7.56 8.03
N SER A 57 1.58 8.24 8.52
CA SER A 57 0.19 7.79 8.40
C SER A 57 -0.65 8.65 7.46
N SER A 58 -0.03 9.51 6.66
CA SER A 58 -0.70 10.43 5.73
C SER A 58 -1.20 9.76 4.44
N THR A 59 -1.96 10.49 3.62
CA THR A 59 -2.42 10.01 2.29
C THR A 59 -1.24 9.71 1.34
N PRO A 60 -0.23 10.59 1.21
CA PRO A 60 0.97 10.29 0.42
C PRO A 60 1.74 9.08 0.96
N ALA A 61 1.91 8.97 2.28
CA ALA A 61 2.58 7.82 2.87
C ALA A 61 1.84 6.51 2.58
N ALA A 62 0.51 6.50 2.68
CA ALA A 62 -0.28 5.31 2.36
C ALA A 62 -0.11 4.89 0.90
N TYR A 63 -0.06 5.84 -0.02
CA TYR A 63 0.22 5.59 -1.43
C TYR A 63 1.61 5.00 -1.65
N LEU A 64 2.67 5.64 -1.12
CA LEU A 64 4.05 5.22 -1.30
C LEU A 64 4.34 3.85 -0.67
N THR A 65 3.82 3.59 0.53
CA THR A 65 3.95 2.29 1.19
C THR A 65 3.28 1.19 0.38
N ALA A 66 2.09 1.44 -0.17
CA ALA A 66 1.37 0.46 -0.96
C ALA A 66 2.04 0.21 -2.33
N TYR A 67 2.58 1.27 -2.95
CA TYR A 67 3.39 1.17 -4.16
C TYR A 67 4.65 0.33 -3.93
N LEU A 68 5.37 0.55 -2.81
CA LEU A 68 6.53 -0.27 -2.43
C LEU A 68 6.16 -1.75 -2.23
N ALA A 69 5.06 -2.02 -1.52
CA ALA A 69 4.57 -3.40 -1.33
C ALA A 69 4.23 -4.07 -2.66
N GLY A 70 3.65 -3.34 -3.61
CA GLY A 70 3.31 -3.87 -4.92
C GLY A 70 4.53 -4.07 -5.84
N LEU A 71 5.55 -3.20 -5.78
CA LEU A 71 6.83 -3.45 -6.44
C LEU A 71 7.48 -4.75 -5.94
N ARG A 72 7.47 -4.96 -4.61
CA ARG A 72 7.96 -6.20 -3.99
C ARG A 72 7.13 -7.40 -4.41
N ALA A 73 5.80 -7.26 -4.45
CA ALA A 73 4.91 -8.31 -4.92
C ALA A 73 5.25 -8.75 -6.34
N LYS A 74 5.43 -7.79 -7.24
CA LYS A 74 5.82 -8.05 -8.63
C LYS A 74 7.16 -8.76 -8.73
N ALA A 75 8.15 -8.35 -7.92
CA ALA A 75 9.44 -9.02 -7.83
C ALA A 75 9.31 -10.49 -7.34
N SER A 76 8.35 -10.77 -6.46
CA SER A 76 8.02 -12.11 -5.98
C SER A 76 7.09 -12.90 -6.91
N GLY A 77 6.74 -12.39 -8.10
CA GLY A 77 5.83 -13.04 -9.06
C GLY A 77 4.34 -12.94 -8.72
N ALA A 78 3.96 -12.10 -7.76
CA ALA A 78 2.57 -11.84 -7.38
C ALA A 78 1.98 -10.69 -8.20
N GLU A 79 1.28 -11.02 -9.28
CA GLU A 79 0.72 -10.04 -10.22
C GLU A 79 -0.70 -9.60 -9.88
N ALA A 80 -1.49 -10.45 -9.22
CA ALA A 80 -2.90 -10.16 -8.93
C ALA A 80 -3.25 -10.36 -7.46
N ALA A 81 -4.10 -9.49 -6.91
CA ALA A 81 -4.57 -9.58 -5.53
C ALA A 81 -6.00 -9.05 -5.37
N VAL A 82 -6.65 -9.41 -4.26
CA VAL A 82 -7.91 -8.82 -3.81
C VAL A 82 -7.67 -7.95 -2.57
N LEU A 83 -8.28 -6.77 -2.55
CA LEU A 83 -8.10 -5.81 -1.46
C LEU A 83 -8.75 -6.31 -0.16
N ASP A 84 -7.96 -6.40 0.93
CA ASP A 84 -8.44 -6.74 2.28
C ASP A 84 -8.24 -5.54 3.23
N LEU A 85 -9.33 -4.83 3.49
CA LEU A 85 -9.37 -3.68 4.40
C LEU A 85 -9.76 -4.05 5.84
N GLY A 86 -9.99 -5.34 6.11
CA GLY A 86 -10.52 -5.83 7.37
C GLY A 86 -11.92 -5.26 7.63
N VAL A 87 -12.07 -4.56 8.76
CA VAL A 87 -13.35 -3.93 9.17
C VAL A 87 -13.49 -2.48 8.68
N ARG A 88 -12.42 -1.89 8.13
CA ARG A 88 -12.44 -0.49 7.69
C ARG A 88 -13.11 -0.37 6.33
N ARG A 89 -13.82 0.75 6.14
CA ARG A 89 -14.41 1.12 4.85
C ARG A 89 -13.59 2.23 4.20
N PRO A 90 -13.34 2.18 2.88
CA PRO A 90 -12.64 3.26 2.20
C PRO A 90 -13.55 4.48 2.10
N SER A 91 -13.02 5.65 2.42
CA SER A 91 -13.63 6.93 2.10
C SER A 91 -13.03 7.49 0.82
N ALA A 92 -13.81 8.27 0.07
CA ALA A 92 -13.35 8.92 -1.16
C ALA A 92 -12.14 9.82 -0.85
N GLY A 93 -11.05 9.62 -1.58
CA GLY A 93 -9.77 10.32 -1.39
C GLY A 93 -9.08 10.04 -0.04
N GLY A 94 -9.54 9.04 0.72
CA GLY A 94 -8.93 8.65 1.98
C GLY A 94 -7.67 7.81 1.80
N ARG A 95 -6.99 7.53 2.91
CA ARG A 95 -5.74 6.76 2.95
C ARG A 95 -5.86 5.35 2.35
N LEU A 96 -7.01 4.69 2.55
CA LEU A 96 -7.26 3.37 1.95
C LEU A 96 -7.36 3.42 0.43
N SER A 97 -8.03 4.44 -0.11
CA SER A 97 -8.09 4.65 -1.56
C SER A 97 -6.72 5.01 -2.14
N ALA A 98 -5.90 5.74 -1.39
CA ALA A 98 -4.51 6.05 -1.77
C ALA A 98 -3.64 4.78 -1.81
N ALA A 99 -3.78 3.90 -0.81
CA ALA A 99 -3.09 2.62 -0.80
C ALA A 99 -3.50 1.72 -1.98
N LEU A 100 -4.80 1.65 -2.29
CA LEU A 100 -5.28 0.94 -3.48
C LEU A 100 -4.64 1.52 -4.76
N LYS A 101 -4.62 2.85 -4.91
CA LYS A 101 -3.99 3.51 -6.06
C LYS A 101 -2.49 3.20 -6.15
N GLY A 102 -1.79 3.19 -5.02
CA GLY A 102 -0.37 2.82 -4.99
C GLY A 102 -0.12 1.40 -5.49
N LEU A 103 -0.96 0.42 -5.09
CA LEU A 103 -0.86 -0.96 -5.58
C LEU A 103 -1.13 -1.06 -7.09
N LEU A 104 -2.17 -0.38 -7.59
CA LEU A 104 -2.48 -0.35 -9.02
C LEU A 104 -1.34 0.27 -9.84
N ASP A 105 -0.83 1.42 -9.39
CA ASP A 105 0.26 2.14 -10.08
C ASP A 105 1.58 1.34 -10.07
N SER A 106 1.77 0.42 -9.12
CA SER A 106 2.93 -0.48 -9.09
C SER A 106 2.81 -1.67 -10.07
N GLY A 107 1.63 -1.85 -10.68
CA GLY A 107 1.34 -2.92 -11.62
C GLY A 107 0.72 -4.18 -11.01
N VAL A 108 0.20 -4.12 -9.78
CA VAL A 108 -0.58 -5.23 -9.20
C VAL A 108 -2.04 -5.11 -9.64
N GLU A 109 -2.58 -6.15 -10.26
CA GLU A 109 -3.96 -6.22 -10.68
C GLU A 109 -4.89 -6.44 -9.48
N ILE A 110 -5.72 -5.43 -9.18
CA ILE A 110 -6.71 -5.52 -8.12
C ILE A 110 -8.09 -5.16 -8.70
N PRO A 111 -9.10 -6.05 -8.58
CA PRO A 111 -10.47 -5.70 -8.95
C PRO A 111 -10.97 -4.50 -8.13
N HIS A 112 -11.33 -3.42 -8.81
CA HIS A 112 -11.79 -2.18 -8.19
C HIS A 112 -12.91 -1.54 -9.02
N GLY A 113 -13.73 -0.71 -8.38
CA GLY A 113 -14.74 0.10 -9.08
C GLY A 113 -14.17 1.42 -9.60
N GLU A 114 -14.91 2.06 -10.50
CA GLU A 114 -14.54 3.36 -11.07
C GLU A 114 -14.78 4.49 -10.05
N GLY A 115 -13.81 4.76 -9.18
CA GLY A 115 -13.79 6.00 -8.42
C GLY A 115 -13.31 5.91 -6.97
N GLY A 116 -13.40 7.06 -6.29
CA GLY A 116 -13.02 7.21 -4.88
C GLY A 116 -11.52 7.40 -4.64
N PHE A 117 -10.70 7.50 -5.70
CA PHE A 117 -9.27 7.78 -5.58
C PHE A 117 -9.00 9.22 -5.11
N PRO A 118 -7.86 9.47 -4.43
CA PRO A 118 -7.48 10.83 -4.07
C PRO A 118 -7.08 11.64 -5.30
N THR A 119 -7.35 12.95 -5.24
CA THR A 119 -6.87 13.92 -6.24
C THR A 119 -5.34 13.99 -6.25
N ALA A 120 -4.76 14.49 -7.35
CA ALA A 120 -3.32 14.69 -7.46
C ALA A 120 -2.78 15.59 -6.32
N ASP A 121 -3.44 16.70 -6.02
CA ASP A 121 -3.06 17.60 -4.92
C ASP A 121 -3.05 16.91 -3.55
N ARG A 122 -4.00 15.99 -3.34
CA ARG A 122 -4.06 15.23 -2.09
C ARG A 122 -2.93 14.20 -1.99
N LEU A 123 -2.56 13.57 -3.10
CA LEU A 123 -1.41 12.67 -3.18
C LEU A 123 -0.08 13.42 -3.06
N ALA A 124 -0.01 14.66 -3.55
CA ALA A 124 1.14 15.54 -3.40
C ALA A 124 1.29 16.09 -1.96
N GLY A 125 0.28 15.90 -1.10
CA GLY A 125 0.34 16.32 0.30
C GLY A 125 0.00 17.79 0.53
N SER A 126 -0.62 18.50 -0.43
CA SER A 126 -0.98 19.93 -0.30
C SER A 126 -1.93 20.22 0.88
N HIS A 127 -2.65 19.21 1.35
CA HIS A 127 -3.56 19.28 2.50
C HIS A 127 -2.86 19.08 3.86
N LEU A 128 -1.57 18.75 3.87
CA LEU A 128 -0.84 18.49 5.11
C LEU A 128 -0.42 19.82 5.77
N PRO A 129 -0.36 19.89 7.12
CA PRO A 129 0.10 21.09 7.82
C PRO A 129 1.53 21.51 7.43
N LYS A 130 2.36 20.52 7.09
CA LYS A 130 3.69 20.72 6.52
C LYS A 130 3.70 20.06 5.14
N PRO A 131 3.87 20.82 4.06
CA PRO A 131 4.00 20.26 2.72
C PRO A 131 5.16 19.27 2.62
N LEU A 132 5.08 18.36 1.65
CA LEU A 132 6.20 17.46 1.36
C LEU A 132 7.39 18.27 0.84
N PRO A 133 8.62 17.95 1.27
CA PRO A 133 9.81 18.68 0.84
C PRO A 133 10.20 18.36 -0.61
N GLN A 134 9.68 17.26 -1.17
CA GLN A 134 9.92 16.84 -2.55
C GLN A 134 8.59 16.36 -3.17
N PRO A 135 8.46 16.42 -4.51
CA PRO A 135 7.32 15.85 -5.23
C PRO A 135 7.15 14.35 -4.97
N LEU A 136 5.92 13.86 -5.08
CA LEU A 136 5.58 12.44 -4.85
C LEU A 136 6.38 11.52 -5.80
N GLU A 137 6.54 11.94 -7.04
CA GLU A 137 7.21 11.24 -8.12
C GLU A 137 8.70 11.02 -7.81
N ALA A 138 9.35 11.99 -7.17
CA ALA A 138 10.75 11.86 -6.74
C ALA A 138 10.89 10.73 -5.71
N TYR A 139 9.98 10.66 -4.74
CA TYR A 139 9.95 9.54 -3.78
C TYR A 139 9.68 8.20 -4.46
N LYS A 140 8.75 8.15 -5.44
CA LYS A 140 8.48 6.92 -6.21
C LYS A 140 9.73 6.37 -6.90
N GLN A 141 10.55 7.24 -7.49
CA GLN A 141 11.79 6.82 -8.16
C GLN A 141 12.80 6.21 -7.17
N GLN A 142 12.91 6.79 -5.97
CA GLN A 142 13.80 6.31 -4.91
C GLN A 142 13.36 4.96 -4.31
N LEU A 143 12.06 4.63 -4.34
CA LEU A 143 11.53 3.36 -3.82
C LEU A 143 12.05 2.11 -4.55
N SER A 144 12.53 2.25 -5.79
CA SER A 144 13.15 1.14 -6.53
C SER A 144 14.33 0.53 -5.75
N SER A 145 15.11 1.36 -5.05
CA SER A 145 16.21 0.91 -4.20
C SER A 145 15.77 0.04 -3.01
N LEU A 146 14.55 0.25 -2.49
CA LEU A 146 14.03 -0.50 -1.34
C LEU A 146 13.26 -1.75 -1.76
N ALA A 147 12.87 -1.86 -3.03
CA ALA A 147 12.03 -2.94 -3.54
C ALA A 147 12.76 -4.30 -3.60
N THR A 148 14.10 -4.30 -3.66
CA THR A 148 14.91 -5.52 -3.72
C THR A 148 15.08 -6.24 -2.38
N ARG A 149 14.68 -5.60 -1.26
CA ARG A 149 14.67 -6.27 0.05
C ARG A 149 13.51 -7.26 0.13
N SER A 150 13.82 -8.52 -0.12
CA SER A 150 12.99 -9.65 0.29
C SER A 150 13.34 -9.99 1.74
N GLU A 151 12.67 -9.39 2.72
CA GLU A 151 12.76 -9.89 4.10
C GLU A 151 11.40 -10.42 4.55
N GLY A 152 11.30 -11.75 4.50
CA GLY A 152 10.64 -12.50 5.54
C GLY A 152 11.65 -12.76 6.65
N ALA A 153 11.40 -12.19 7.82
CA ALA A 153 11.95 -12.61 9.10
C ALA A 153 10.77 -12.88 10.04
#